data_AF-A0A2S8Q1Q7-F1
#
_entry.id   AF-A0A2S8Q1Q7-F1
#
_cell.length_a   1.000
_cell.length_b   1.000
_cell.length_c   1.000
_cell.angle_alpha   90.00
_cell.angle_beta   90.00
_cell.angle_gamma   90.00
#
_symmetry.space_group_name_H-M   'P 1'
#
loop_
_entity.id
_entity.type
_entity.pdbx_description
1 polymer ?
#
loop_
_entity_poly.entity_id
_entity_poly.type
_entity_poly.pdbx_seq_one_letter_code
_entity_poly.pdbx_strand_id
1 'polypeptide(L)'
;MPIPLLAPVAVGAAEYVASACAGVLIAVGIMETGKDKSVIEDDDIHHKKTDFVISPEITDEDRNIVWSAEAHADFWEDDDLGDESVDASAVQTKAQSETEECEKTETKKACEACLAIPVTSEKYRKVSRWSAITINYQRFIAKTQYNPLTQMIQEFQCLKVTFDGWRPAYCLFLEAKARYDQFFDTEGEPKIWWKGSKSGKKQAERHQTVCDVLEGTPHVEWHFLQPISYAYFKGIFSQFKNISVHYTPCADLMARI
;
A
#
# COMPACT_ATOMS: atom_id res chain seq x y z
N MET A 1 -48.94 14.93 43.17
CA MET A 1 -50.15 14.37 42.53
C MET A 1 -49.70 13.32 41.52
N PRO A 2 -50.09 12.04 41.67
CA PRO A 2 -49.98 11.04 40.61
C PRO A 2 -51.35 10.65 40.04
N ILE A 3 -51.35 10.10 38.81
CA ILE A 3 -52.27 9.11 38.18
C ILE A 3 -52.35 9.41 36.65
N PRO A 4 -52.41 8.37 35.78
CA PRO A 4 -51.83 8.44 34.44
C PRO A 4 -52.88 8.45 33.31
N LEU A 5 -52.40 8.46 32.06
CA LEU A 5 -53.21 8.15 30.88
C LEU A 5 -52.83 6.78 30.30
N LEU A 6 -53.85 6.07 29.82
CA LEU A 6 -53.77 4.69 29.32
C LEU A 6 -53.44 4.61 27.82
N ALA A 7 -52.78 3.51 27.44
CA ALA A 7 -53.09 2.53 26.37
C ALA A 7 -54.26 2.86 25.38
N PRO A 8 -54.24 2.38 24.10
CA PRO A 8 -53.92 0.97 23.81
C PRO A 8 -53.23 0.61 22.47
N VAL A 9 -52.97 -0.70 22.38
CA VAL A 9 -52.51 -1.49 21.21
C VAL A 9 -53.58 -1.58 20.11
N ALA A 10 -53.15 -1.69 18.85
CA ALA A 10 -53.97 -2.21 17.75
C ALA A 10 -53.15 -3.19 16.89
N VAL A 11 -53.81 -4.25 16.41
CA VAL A 11 -53.23 -5.35 15.60
C VAL A 11 -54.08 -5.56 14.34
N GLY A 12 -53.41 -5.81 13.20
CA GLY A 12 -53.97 -6.30 11.92
C GLY A 12 -52.83 -6.29 10.89
N ALA A 13 -52.49 -7.35 10.14
CA ALA A 13 -53.28 -8.27 9.31
C ALA A 13 -54.01 -7.54 8.15
N ALA A 14 -53.99 -7.99 6.89
CA ALA A 14 -53.13 -8.94 6.16
C ALA A 14 -53.38 -8.74 4.64
N GLU A 15 -52.48 -9.26 3.78
CA GLU A 15 -52.67 -9.55 2.34
C GLU A 15 -52.97 -8.39 1.35
N TYR A 16 -52.33 -8.43 0.16
CA TYR A 16 -52.95 -8.68 -1.16
C TYR A 16 -51.86 -8.94 -2.22
N VAL A 17 -52.15 -9.76 -3.23
CA VAL A 17 -51.21 -10.32 -4.24
C VAL A 17 -51.74 -10.10 -5.66
N ALA A 18 -50.85 -10.21 -6.67
CA ALA A 18 -51.06 -10.09 -8.13
C ALA A 18 -51.11 -8.64 -8.67
N SER A 19 -50.72 -8.30 -9.90
CA SER A 19 -50.27 -9.09 -11.08
C SER A 19 -49.28 -8.22 -11.90
N ALA A 20 -48.59 -8.63 -12.98
CA ALA A 20 -48.68 -9.82 -13.84
C ALA A 20 -47.30 -10.13 -14.49
N CYS A 21 -47.23 -11.18 -15.34
CA CYS A 21 -46.08 -11.48 -16.21
C CYS A 21 -46.43 -11.25 -17.70
N ALA A 22 -45.54 -10.63 -18.48
CA ALA A 22 -45.45 -10.80 -19.94
C ALA A 22 -44.15 -10.17 -20.47
N GLY A 23 -43.32 -10.91 -21.23
CA GLY A 23 -42.08 -10.36 -21.80
C GLY A 23 -41.00 -11.39 -22.18
N VAL A 24 -41.39 -12.49 -22.82
CA VAL A 24 -40.41 -13.47 -23.34
C VAL A 24 -39.78 -12.94 -24.62
N LEU A 25 -38.44 -12.92 -24.68
CA LEU A 25 -37.70 -12.98 -25.94
C LEU A 25 -36.68 -14.11 -25.88
N ILE A 26 -36.86 -15.08 -26.77
CA ILE A 26 -35.96 -16.21 -26.98
C ILE A 26 -34.89 -15.77 -27.97
N ALA A 27 -33.61 -15.92 -27.61
CA ALA A 27 -32.50 -15.94 -28.55
C ALA A 27 -31.82 -17.31 -28.47
N VAL A 28 -31.95 -18.11 -29.53
CA VAL A 28 -31.31 -19.42 -29.65
C VAL A 28 -29.84 -19.21 -30.03
N GLY A 29 -28.92 -19.65 -29.16
CA GLY A 29 -27.50 -19.80 -29.45
C GLY A 29 -27.10 -21.27 -29.30
N ILE A 30 -26.40 -21.81 -30.29
CA ILE A 30 -26.19 -23.26 -30.46
C ILE A 30 -25.20 -23.81 -29.43
N MET A 31 -25.49 -25.01 -28.93
CA MET A 31 -24.56 -25.80 -28.11
C MET A 31 -23.49 -26.45 -29.00
N GLU A 32 -22.22 -26.23 -28.71
CA GLU A 32 -21.17 -27.21 -28.99
C GLU A 32 -20.53 -27.65 -27.67
N THR A 33 -20.52 -28.97 -27.45
CA THR A 33 -19.98 -29.60 -26.26
C THR A 33 -18.56 -30.06 -26.53
N GLY A 34 -17.59 -29.29 -26.06
CA GLY A 34 -16.18 -29.67 -25.99
C GLY A 34 -15.71 -29.71 -24.54
N LYS A 35 -15.39 -30.91 -24.03
CA LYS A 35 -14.51 -31.01 -22.86
C LYS A 35 -13.15 -30.46 -23.26
N ASP A 36 -12.62 -29.54 -22.48
CA ASP A 36 -11.43 -29.87 -21.68
C ASP A 36 -11.32 -28.96 -20.46
N LYS A 37 -10.90 -29.55 -19.33
CA LYS A 37 -10.43 -28.78 -18.18
C LYS A 37 -8.98 -28.40 -18.46
N SER A 38 -8.75 -27.23 -19.06
CA SER A 38 -7.43 -26.62 -18.99
C SER A 38 -7.21 -26.13 -17.56
N VAL A 39 -6.24 -26.75 -16.88
CA VAL A 39 -5.66 -26.27 -15.64
C VAL A 39 -5.29 -24.79 -15.80
N ILE A 40 -5.56 -23.98 -14.78
CA ILE A 40 -4.94 -22.65 -14.69
C ILE A 40 -3.49 -22.91 -14.31
N GLU A 41 -2.60 -22.88 -15.30
CA GLU A 41 -1.16 -22.91 -15.08
C GLU A 41 -0.75 -21.56 -14.49
N ASP A 42 -0.51 -21.59 -13.18
CA ASP A 42 0.00 -20.49 -12.37
C ASP A 42 1.52 -20.43 -12.52
N ASP A 43 1.98 -19.92 -13.65
CA ASP A 43 3.41 -19.74 -13.97
C ASP A 43 3.65 -18.35 -14.59
N ASP A 44 4.71 -17.69 -14.09
CA ASP A 44 5.24 -16.38 -14.48
C ASP A 44 4.29 -15.16 -14.46
N ILE A 45 4.42 -14.36 -13.40
CA ILE A 45 4.01 -12.94 -13.37
C ILE A 45 4.99 -12.10 -14.22
N HIS A 46 4.96 -12.31 -15.54
CA HIS A 46 5.51 -11.38 -16.52
C HIS A 46 4.44 -10.35 -16.91
N HIS A 47 4.19 -9.38 -16.02
CA HIS A 47 3.32 -8.24 -16.30
C HIS A 47 3.73 -7.52 -17.60
N LYS A 48 2.76 -7.24 -18.46
CA LYS A 48 3.02 -6.57 -19.74
C LYS A 48 3.20 -5.07 -19.52
N LYS A 49 4.06 -4.46 -20.34
CA LYS A 49 4.44 -3.04 -20.32
C LYS A 49 3.27 -2.04 -20.41
N THR A 50 2.08 -2.51 -20.77
CA THR A 50 0.85 -1.73 -20.95
C THR A 50 0.14 -1.33 -19.66
N ASP A 51 0.40 -2.02 -18.55
CA ASP A 51 -0.46 -1.93 -17.37
C ASP A 51 -0.11 -0.71 -16.48
N PHE A 52 1.01 -0.05 -16.78
CA PHE A 52 1.47 1.17 -16.09
C PHE A 52 1.53 2.37 -17.04
N VAL A 53 0.51 3.22 -16.96
CA VAL A 53 0.62 4.60 -17.48
C VAL A 53 1.53 5.39 -16.52
N ILE A 54 2.81 5.50 -16.88
CA ILE A 54 3.79 6.38 -16.25
C ILE A 54 3.28 7.81 -16.40
N SER A 55 2.84 8.42 -15.30
CA SER A 55 2.22 9.73 -15.26
C SER A 55 2.38 10.32 -13.85
N PRO A 56 2.96 11.53 -13.68
CA PRO A 56 3.42 12.43 -14.76
C PRO A 56 4.57 11.83 -15.59
N GLU A 57 4.76 12.31 -16.81
CA GLU A 57 5.96 11.97 -17.59
C GLU A 57 7.20 12.46 -16.82
N ILE A 58 8.26 11.65 -16.83
CA ILE A 58 9.53 12.02 -16.18
C ILE A 58 10.24 12.99 -17.10
N THR A 59 10.43 14.23 -16.66
CA THR A 59 11.12 15.31 -17.40
C THR A 59 12.64 15.20 -17.28
N ASP A 60 13.41 15.93 -18.10
CA ASP A 60 14.87 16.00 -17.92
C ASP A 60 15.23 16.76 -16.65
N GLU A 61 14.37 17.66 -16.19
CA GLU A 61 14.44 18.31 -14.89
C GLU A 61 14.28 17.27 -13.77
N ASP A 62 13.25 16.41 -13.78
CA ASP A 62 13.10 15.31 -12.80
C ASP A 62 14.31 14.36 -12.76
N ARG A 63 14.99 14.19 -13.90
CA ARG A 63 16.23 13.41 -14.02
C ARG A 63 17.45 14.11 -13.44
N ASN A 64 17.47 15.44 -13.45
CA ASN A 64 18.65 16.24 -13.09
C ASN A 64 18.45 17.14 -11.85
N ILE A 65 17.32 17.05 -11.14
CA ILE A 65 17.17 17.65 -9.81
C ILE A 65 18.27 17.13 -8.90
N VAL A 66 19.16 18.03 -8.49
CA VAL A 66 20.15 17.82 -7.44
C VAL A 66 19.67 18.62 -6.24
N TRP A 67 19.32 17.92 -5.16
CA TRP A 67 18.95 18.54 -3.90
C TRP A 67 20.21 19.01 -3.16
N SER A 68 20.24 20.30 -2.79
CA SER A 68 21.36 20.92 -2.08
C SER A 68 21.16 20.95 -0.57
N ALA A 69 22.26 21.14 0.17
CA ALA A 69 22.25 21.18 1.63
C ALA A 69 21.39 22.32 2.20
N GLU A 70 21.34 23.46 1.52
CA GLU A 70 20.68 24.68 2.01
C GLU A 70 19.15 24.57 2.02
N ALA A 71 18.58 23.79 1.10
CA ALA A 71 17.13 23.72 0.89
C ALA A 71 16.51 22.34 1.20
N HIS A 72 17.34 21.28 1.31
CA HIS A 72 16.88 19.89 1.37
C HIS A 72 17.74 19.00 2.28
N ALA A 73 18.42 19.58 3.28
CA ALA A 73 19.18 18.80 4.28
C ALA A 73 18.30 17.89 5.14
N ASP A 74 17.04 18.24 5.37
CA ASP A 74 16.05 17.38 6.02
C ASP A 74 15.51 16.30 5.07
N PHE A 75 15.21 16.67 3.82
CA PHE A 75 14.46 15.89 2.82
C PHE A 75 14.45 14.37 3.04
N TRP A 76 13.32 13.92 3.55
CA TRP A 76 12.83 12.57 3.53
C TRP A 76 11.33 12.61 3.20
N GLU A 77 10.87 11.75 2.29
CA GLU A 77 9.50 11.84 1.74
C GLU A 77 8.39 11.69 2.81
N ASP A 78 8.71 11.14 3.99
CA ASP A 78 7.80 10.99 5.13
C ASP A 78 7.81 12.13 6.16
N ASP A 79 8.62 13.20 6.01
CA ASP A 79 8.80 14.27 7.02
C ASP A 79 7.54 15.14 7.28
N ASP A 80 6.51 15.09 6.43
CA ASP A 80 5.25 15.83 6.62
C ASP A 80 4.36 15.26 7.76
N LEU A 81 4.73 14.11 8.32
CA LEU A 81 4.13 13.56 9.54
C LEU A 81 5.05 13.85 10.72
N GLY A 82 4.51 14.51 11.75
CA GLY A 82 5.28 14.84 12.95
C GLY A 82 5.82 13.62 13.70
N ASP A 83 6.42 13.85 14.87
CA ASP A 83 6.84 12.78 15.80
C ASP A 83 5.62 12.04 16.43
N GLU A 84 4.57 11.76 15.65
CA GLU A 84 3.42 10.95 16.03
C GLU A 84 3.87 9.52 16.35
N SER A 85 3.63 9.12 17.60
CA SER A 85 3.88 7.77 18.08
C SER A 85 2.79 6.81 17.61
N VAL A 86 3.15 5.52 17.50
CA VAL A 86 2.22 4.45 17.15
C VAL A 86 1.04 4.41 18.12
N ASP A 87 -0.18 4.48 17.58
CA ASP A 87 -1.40 4.50 18.40
C ASP A 87 -1.94 3.09 18.65
N ALA A 88 -1.31 2.40 19.59
CA ALA A 88 -1.72 1.07 20.02
C ALA A 88 -3.12 1.03 20.71
N SER A 89 -3.75 2.17 21.00
CA SER A 89 -5.09 2.17 21.62
C SER A 89 -6.19 1.65 20.66
N ALA A 90 -5.97 1.77 19.34
CA ALA A 90 -6.89 1.26 18.32
C ALA A 90 -6.99 -0.28 18.29
N VAL A 91 -6.03 -1.00 18.91
CA VAL A 91 -5.98 -2.48 18.93
C VAL A 91 -7.07 -3.09 19.83
N GLN A 92 -7.80 -2.29 20.61
CA GLN A 92 -8.78 -2.79 21.59
C GLN A 92 -10.09 -3.37 21.00
N THR A 93 -10.29 -3.36 19.68
CA THR A 93 -11.39 -4.10 19.04
C THR A 93 -10.83 -5.29 18.26
N LYS A 94 -10.85 -6.48 18.86
CA LYS A 94 -10.39 -7.74 18.23
C LYS A 94 -11.42 -8.23 17.20
N ALA A 95 -11.58 -7.47 16.13
CA ALA A 95 -12.37 -7.86 14.97
C ALA A 95 -11.61 -8.95 14.20
N GLN A 96 -12.00 -10.20 14.43
CA GLN A 96 -11.68 -11.29 13.52
C GLN A 96 -12.44 -11.05 12.21
N SER A 97 -11.86 -10.27 11.30
CA SER A 97 -12.24 -10.33 9.89
C SER A 97 -11.64 -11.61 9.32
N GLU A 98 -12.48 -12.63 9.11
CA GLU A 98 -12.12 -13.77 8.29
C GLU A 98 -11.72 -13.25 6.91
N THR A 99 -10.44 -13.39 6.55
CA THR A 99 -9.96 -12.99 5.22
C THR A 99 -10.57 -13.89 4.17
N GLU A 100 -11.19 -13.25 3.15
CA GLU A 100 -11.67 -13.95 1.96
C GLU A 100 -10.51 -14.69 1.26
N GLU A 101 -10.90 -15.69 0.47
CA GLU A 101 -10.07 -16.82 0.08
C GLU A 101 -8.74 -16.43 -0.61
N CYS A 102 -7.62 -16.74 0.06
CA CYS A 102 -6.33 -16.93 -0.60
C CYS A 102 -6.48 -18.06 -1.63
N GLU A 103 -6.60 -17.72 -2.91
CA GLU A 103 -6.77 -18.74 -3.96
C GLU A 103 -5.48 -19.54 -4.19
N LYS A 104 -5.61 -20.73 -4.80
CA LYS A 104 -4.69 -21.84 -4.58
C LYS A 104 -3.91 -22.21 -5.82
N THR A 105 -2.62 -22.39 -5.64
CA THR A 105 -1.90 -23.52 -6.24
C THR A 105 -1.19 -24.34 -5.16
N GLU A 106 -1.42 -25.66 -5.25
CA GLU A 106 -0.85 -26.80 -4.51
C GLU A 106 -0.12 -26.62 -3.16
N THR A 107 -0.65 -25.84 -2.21
CA THR A 107 -0.79 -26.26 -0.79
C THR A 107 -1.68 -25.29 -0.02
N LYS A 108 -2.78 -25.78 0.57
CA LYS A 108 -3.66 -24.98 1.44
C LYS A 108 -3.02 -24.74 2.81
N LYS A 109 -1.97 -23.91 2.87
CA LYS A 109 -1.55 -23.28 4.14
C LYS A 109 -2.68 -22.34 4.56
N ALA A 110 -3.18 -22.47 5.79
CA ALA A 110 -4.14 -21.50 6.31
C ALA A 110 -3.47 -20.13 6.34
N CYS A 111 -4.05 -19.14 5.65
CA CYS A 111 -3.60 -17.76 5.76
C CYS A 111 -3.84 -17.29 7.21
N GLU A 112 -2.77 -16.92 7.90
CA GLU A 112 -2.86 -16.39 9.26
C GLU A 112 -3.62 -15.06 9.23
N ALA A 113 -4.56 -14.88 10.15
CA ALA A 113 -5.44 -13.71 10.15
C ALA A 113 -4.64 -12.43 10.41
N CYS A 114 -4.57 -11.56 9.42
CA CYS A 114 -3.74 -10.36 9.49
C CYS A 114 -4.36 -9.27 10.39
N LEU A 115 -3.78 -9.09 11.57
CA LEU A 115 -4.29 -8.13 12.58
C LEU A 115 -4.27 -6.67 12.13
N ALA A 116 -3.47 -6.33 11.10
CA ALA A 116 -3.44 -4.99 10.53
C ALA A 116 -4.71 -4.61 9.76
N ILE A 117 -5.43 -5.57 9.16
CA ILE A 117 -6.60 -5.29 8.29
C ILE A 117 -7.64 -4.38 8.97
N PRO A 118 -8.18 -4.68 10.17
CA PRO A 118 -9.20 -3.85 10.81
C PRO A 118 -8.69 -2.48 11.32
N VAL A 119 -7.36 -2.27 11.38
CA VAL A 119 -6.73 -1.03 11.89
C VAL A 119 -5.95 -0.26 10.81
N THR A 120 -6.12 -0.65 9.54
CA THR A 120 -5.51 0.01 8.37
C THR A 120 -6.58 0.69 7.53
N SER A 121 -6.38 1.97 7.22
CA SER A 121 -7.25 2.73 6.31
C SER A 121 -6.46 3.43 5.22
N GLU A 122 -7.10 3.72 4.09
CA GLU A 122 -6.50 4.57 3.06
C GLU A 122 -6.24 5.99 3.61
N LYS A 123 -5.16 6.59 3.12
CA LYS A 123 -4.80 8.00 3.34
C LYS A 123 -4.36 8.58 1.99
N TYR A 124 -4.46 9.89 1.84
CA TYR A 124 -4.01 10.57 0.63
C TYR A 124 -3.05 11.70 1.00
N ARG A 125 -1.82 11.66 0.48
CA ARG A 125 -0.77 12.68 0.70
C ARG A 125 -0.67 13.61 -0.50
N LYS A 126 -0.47 14.91 -0.24
CA LYS A 126 -0.17 15.88 -1.30
C LYS A 126 1.32 15.85 -1.63
N VAL A 127 1.67 15.49 -2.85
CA VAL A 127 3.05 15.22 -3.28
C VAL A 127 3.66 16.36 -4.11
N SER A 128 3.24 17.61 -3.87
CA SER A 128 3.64 18.77 -4.68
C SER A 128 5.12 19.16 -4.58
N ARG A 129 5.90 18.54 -3.68
CA ARG A 129 7.36 18.68 -3.56
C ARG A 129 8.14 17.47 -4.10
N TRP A 130 7.46 16.40 -4.52
CA TRP A 130 8.10 15.17 -4.97
C TRP A 130 8.38 15.22 -6.46
N SER A 131 9.44 14.50 -6.87
CA SER A 131 9.79 14.33 -8.29
C SER A 131 8.82 13.36 -9.00
N ALA A 132 8.69 13.49 -10.32
CA ALA A 132 7.95 12.52 -11.13
C ALA A 132 8.49 11.09 -10.97
N ILE A 133 9.81 10.94 -10.76
CA ILE A 133 10.42 9.61 -10.58
C ILE A 133 10.07 8.97 -9.23
N THR A 134 9.99 9.75 -8.14
CA THR A 134 9.43 9.28 -6.85
C THR A 134 8.00 8.76 -7.04
N ILE A 135 7.12 9.61 -7.58
CA ILE A 135 5.69 9.31 -7.74
C ILE A 135 5.50 8.05 -8.59
N ASN A 136 6.17 7.96 -9.74
CA ASN A 136 6.04 6.79 -10.63
C ASN A 136 6.65 5.52 -10.01
N TYR A 137 7.75 5.61 -9.25
CA TYR A 137 8.33 4.45 -8.59
C TYR A 137 7.44 3.90 -7.46
N GLN A 138 6.84 4.78 -6.65
CA GLN A 138 5.85 4.38 -5.66
C GLN A 138 4.64 3.71 -6.32
N ARG A 139 4.07 4.30 -7.37
CA ARG A 139 2.97 3.68 -8.13
C ARG A 139 3.36 2.30 -8.69
N PHE A 140 4.61 2.13 -9.15
CA PHE A 140 5.12 0.86 -9.67
C PHE A 140 5.26 -0.23 -8.59
N ILE A 141 5.86 0.09 -7.44
CA ILE A 141 6.04 -0.84 -6.32
C ILE A 141 4.73 -1.06 -5.57
N ALA A 142 4.20 0.01 -4.98
CA ALA A 142 3.10 0.01 -4.02
C ALA A 142 1.70 -0.09 -4.65
N LYS A 143 1.60 -0.04 -5.99
CA LYS A 143 0.34 -0.08 -6.77
C LYS A 143 -0.65 1.04 -6.41
N THR A 144 -0.14 2.16 -5.93
CA THR A 144 -0.95 3.29 -5.44
C THR A 144 -1.70 4.03 -6.54
N GLN A 145 -2.88 4.51 -6.19
CA GLN A 145 -3.58 5.51 -6.99
C GLN A 145 -2.88 6.87 -6.90
N TYR A 146 -2.89 7.63 -7.99
CA TYR A 146 -2.37 8.99 -8.05
C TYR A 146 -3.26 9.86 -8.91
N ASN A 147 -3.59 11.05 -8.40
CA ASN A 147 -4.36 12.06 -9.12
C ASN A 147 -3.45 13.23 -9.52
N PRO A 148 -3.11 13.38 -10.81
CA PRO A 148 -2.23 14.46 -11.28
C PRO A 148 -2.84 15.85 -11.16
N LEU A 149 -4.17 15.99 -11.16
CA LEU A 149 -4.86 17.28 -11.09
C LEU A 149 -4.82 17.87 -9.68
N THR A 150 -4.87 17.02 -8.66
CA THR A 150 -4.81 17.44 -7.24
C THR A 150 -3.42 17.24 -6.63
N GLN A 151 -2.50 16.58 -7.34
CA GLN A 151 -1.19 16.11 -6.86
C GLN A 151 -1.32 15.29 -5.57
N MET A 152 -2.30 14.39 -5.52
CA MET A 152 -2.55 13.51 -4.38
C MET A 152 -2.15 12.08 -4.73
N ILE A 153 -1.31 11.44 -3.92
CA ILE A 153 -1.03 10.00 -3.99
C ILE A 153 -1.77 9.27 -2.87
N GLN A 154 -2.19 8.03 -3.13
CA GLN A 154 -2.71 7.12 -2.13
C GLN A 154 -1.55 6.53 -1.30
N GLU A 155 -1.78 6.43 0.01
CA GLU A 155 -0.98 5.75 1.01
C GLU A 155 -1.92 4.97 1.94
N PHE A 156 -1.36 4.20 2.87
CA PHE A 156 -2.13 3.47 3.88
C PHE A 156 -1.66 3.87 5.26
N GLN A 157 -2.58 4.10 6.19
CA GLN A 157 -2.27 4.42 7.59
C GLN A 157 -2.71 3.28 8.49
N CYS A 158 -1.78 2.75 9.30
CA CYS A 158 -2.02 1.71 10.28
C CYS A 158 -1.45 2.17 11.63
N LEU A 159 -2.30 2.21 12.67
CA LEU A 159 -1.95 2.71 14.02
C LEU A 159 -1.23 4.09 13.98
N LYS A 160 -1.75 5.01 13.14
CA LYS A 160 -1.21 6.34 12.78
C LYS A 160 0.07 6.37 11.92
N VAL A 161 0.83 5.28 11.81
CA VAL A 161 2.00 5.21 10.92
C VAL A 161 1.55 5.02 9.47
N THR A 162 2.20 5.70 8.52
CA THR A 162 1.93 5.55 7.10
C THR A 162 2.87 4.60 6.39
N PHE A 163 2.35 3.99 5.34
CA PHE A 163 3.03 3.07 4.45
C PHE A 163 2.67 3.44 3.01
N ASP A 164 3.64 3.38 2.11
CA ASP A 164 3.41 3.69 0.70
C ASP A 164 2.37 2.77 0.05
N GLY A 165 2.34 1.47 0.40
CA GLY A 165 1.39 0.49 -0.16
C GLY A 165 0.94 -0.59 0.81
N TRP A 166 -0.20 -1.23 0.53
CA TRP A 166 -0.78 -2.28 1.36
C TRP A 166 -1.27 -3.47 0.53
N ARG A 167 -0.88 -4.69 0.92
CA ARG A 167 -1.32 -5.96 0.33
C ARG A 167 -1.96 -6.84 1.41
N PRO A 168 -3.27 -6.68 1.70
CA PRO A 168 -3.92 -7.36 2.84
C PRO A 168 -3.86 -8.88 2.76
N ALA A 169 -4.01 -9.46 1.55
CA ALA A 169 -3.91 -10.91 1.33
C ALA A 169 -2.54 -11.53 1.70
N TYR A 170 -1.50 -10.70 1.82
CA TYR A 170 -0.14 -11.11 2.17
C TYR A 170 0.30 -10.60 3.55
N CYS A 171 -0.57 -9.85 4.26
CA CYS A 171 -0.23 -9.11 5.47
C CYS A 171 1.08 -8.30 5.32
N LEU A 172 1.18 -7.55 4.21
CA LEU A 172 2.42 -6.92 3.74
C LEU A 172 2.21 -5.44 3.42
N PHE A 173 2.95 -4.57 4.12
CA PHE A 173 3.13 -3.17 3.73
C PHE A 173 4.33 -3.00 2.81
N LEU A 174 4.27 -1.99 1.95
CA LEU A 174 5.30 -1.64 0.98
C LEU A 174 5.78 -0.21 1.21
N GLU A 175 7.08 0.00 1.06
CA GLU A 175 7.76 1.30 1.01
C GLU A 175 8.57 1.39 -0.29
N ALA A 176 8.55 2.54 -0.94
CA ALA A 176 9.26 2.81 -2.19
C ALA A 176 10.15 4.04 -2.03
N LYS A 177 11.43 3.92 -2.39
CA LYS A 177 12.42 5.01 -2.27
C LYS A 177 13.22 5.11 -3.57
N ALA A 178 13.04 6.23 -4.28
CA ALA A 178 13.41 6.33 -5.70
C ALA A 178 14.79 6.98 -5.96
N ARG A 179 15.00 8.22 -5.48
CA ARG A 179 16.08 9.10 -5.98
C ARG A 179 17.07 9.48 -4.87
N TYR A 180 17.44 8.53 -4.01
CA TYR A 180 18.19 8.79 -2.78
C TYR A 180 19.72 8.75 -2.94
N ASP A 181 20.28 8.11 -3.99
CA ASP A 181 21.75 7.98 -4.15
C ASP A 181 22.47 9.33 -4.23
N GLN A 182 21.78 10.38 -4.67
CA GLN A 182 22.32 11.75 -4.69
C GLN A 182 22.69 12.31 -3.31
N PHE A 183 22.15 11.73 -2.22
CA PHE A 183 22.47 12.13 -0.85
C PHE A 183 23.68 11.38 -0.27
N PHE A 184 24.28 10.48 -1.04
CA PHE A 184 25.46 9.71 -0.65
C PHE A 184 26.71 10.25 -1.37
N ASP A 185 27.87 10.04 -0.76
CA ASP A 185 29.16 10.33 -1.36
C ASP A 185 29.70 9.13 -2.19
N THR A 186 30.94 9.24 -2.66
CA THR A 186 31.60 8.21 -3.48
C THR A 186 31.99 6.96 -2.71
N GLU A 187 31.98 6.98 -1.38
CA GLU A 187 32.24 5.82 -0.53
C GLU A 187 30.93 5.08 -0.18
N GLY A 188 29.78 5.67 -0.53
CA GLY A 188 28.46 5.14 -0.24
C GLY A 188 27.93 5.56 1.14
N GLU A 189 28.56 6.54 1.77
CA GLU A 189 28.13 7.08 3.07
C GLU A 189 27.19 8.29 2.88
N PRO A 190 26.22 8.51 3.80
CA PRO A 190 25.37 9.69 3.78
C PRO A 190 26.19 10.96 3.90
N LYS A 191 25.99 11.92 2.99
CA LYS A 191 26.59 13.25 3.08
C LYS A 191 26.27 13.87 4.44
N ILE A 192 27.28 14.36 5.14
CA ILE A 192 27.19 14.82 6.55
C ILE A 192 26.08 15.85 6.83
N TRP A 193 25.68 16.63 5.82
CA TRP A 193 24.60 17.61 5.92
C TRP A 193 23.19 17.00 5.81
N TRP A 194 23.04 15.82 5.21
CA TRP A 194 21.76 15.17 5.00
C TRP A 194 21.31 14.39 6.24
N LYS A 195 20.10 14.70 6.70
CA LYS A 195 19.47 14.14 7.89
C LYS A 195 18.50 13.00 7.57
N GLY A 196 18.13 12.82 6.30
CA GLY A 196 17.14 11.81 5.90
C GLY A 196 17.55 10.37 6.24
N SER A 197 18.84 10.06 6.39
CA SER A 197 19.30 8.78 6.96
C SER A 197 18.75 8.52 8.38
N LYS A 198 18.60 9.58 9.19
CA LYS A 198 17.98 9.52 10.53
C LYS A 198 16.45 9.49 10.44
N SER A 199 15.83 10.27 9.54
CA SER A 199 14.38 10.21 9.31
C SER A 199 13.94 8.82 8.85
N GLY A 200 14.64 8.22 7.89
CA GLY A 200 14.37 6.86 7.41
C GLY A 200 14.57 5.79 8.49
N LYS A 201 15.60 5.91 9.34
CA LYS A 201 15.74 5.03 10.50
C LYS A 201 14.57 5.18 11.48
N LYS A 202 14.16 6.40 11.84
CA LYS A 202 12.97 6.64 12.67
C LYS A 202 11.69 6.05 12.03
N GLN A 203 11.51 6.19 10.72
CA GLN A 203 10.34 5.62 10.01
C GLN A 203 10.34 4.09 10.11
N ALA A 204 11.49 3.44 9.89
CA ALA A 204 11.63 1.99 10.07
C ALA A 204 11.42 1.54 11.54
N GLU A 205 11.83 2.34 12.53
CA GLU A 205 11.51 2.10 13.95
C GLU A 205 9.99 2.16 14.21
N ARG A 206 9.28 3.13 13.61
CA ARG A 206 7.80 3.20 13.66
C ARG A 206 7.14 1.99 12.99
N HIS A 207 7.62 1.58 11.82
CA HIS A 207 7.15 0.39 11.11
C HIS A 207 7.32 -0.89 11.93
N GLN A 208 8.52 -1.13 12.47
CA GLN A 208 8.78 -2.27 13.35
C GLN A 208 7.88 -2.25 14.59
N THR A 209 7.62 -1.06 15.16
CA THR A 209 6.72 -0.90 16.32
C THR A 209 5.27 -1.27 15.98
N VAL A 210 4.77 -0.93 14.78
CA VAL A 210 3.44 -1.39 14.31
C VAL A 210 3.39 -2.91 14.26
N CYS A 211 4.43 -3.55 13.69
CA CYS A 211 4.52 -5.00 13.61
C CYS A 211 4.60 -5.66 15.00
N ASP A 212 5.33 -5.09 15.95
CA ASP A 212 5.43 -5.60 17.33
C ASP A 212 4.11 -5.49 18.10
N VAL A 213 3.36 -4.40 17.89
CA VAL A 213 2.03 -4.19 18.48
C VAL A 213 0.99 -5.17 17.91
N LEU A 214 1.16 -5.60 16.65
CA LEU A 214 0.26 -6.51 15.92
C LEU A 214 0.79 -7.96 15.89
N GLU A 215 1.30 -8.41 17.05
CA GLU A 215 1.74 -9.79 17.35
C GLU A 215 2.88 -10.32 16.43
N GLY A 216 3.71 -9.43 15.86
CA GLY A 216 4.80 -9.79 14.96
C GLY A 216 4.39 -9.90 13.48
N THR A 217 3.17 -9.49 13.16
CA THR A 217 2.68 -9.21 11.80
C THR A 217 2.26 -7.73 11.74
N PRO A 218 2.12 -7.06 10.58
CA PRO A 218 2.45 -7.48 9.22
C PRO A 218 3.98 -7.56 8.99
N HIS A 219 4.38 -7.86 7.76
CA HIS A 219 5.75 -7.62 7.29
C HIS A 219 5.81 -6.30 6.50
N VAL A 220 7.01 -5.73 6.34
CA VAL A 220 7.24 -4.49 5.58
C VAL A 220 8.39 -4.69 4.60
N GLU A 221 8.13 -4.45 3.31
CA GLU A 221 9.15 -4.50 2.25
C GLU A 221 9.53 -3.09 1.80
N TRP A 222 10.80 -2.74 1.96
CA TRP A 222 11.37 -1.48 1.50
C TRP A 222 12.11 -1.68 0.18
N HIS A 223 11.56 -1.12 -0.89
CA HIS A 223 12.14 -1.20 -2.23
C HIS A 223 12.90 0.07 -2.57
N PHE A 224 14.17 -0.09 -2.91
CA PHE A 224 15.03 0.98 -3.40
C PHE A 224 15.26 0.83 -4.90
N LEU A 225 15.03 1.92 -5.64
CA LEU A 225 15.26 1.98 -7.09
C LEU A 225 16.75 2.01 -7.43
N GLN A 226 17.56 2.60 -6.54
CA GLN A 226 18.98 2.89 -6.76
C GLN A 226 19.89 2.10 -5.79
N PRO A 227 21.10 1.71 -6.22
CA PRO A 227 21.90 0.70 -5.53
C PRO A 227 22.68 1.20 -4.29
N ILE A 228 23.07 2.48 -4.20
CA ILE A 228 23.87 2.97 -3.07
C ILE A 228 22.98 3.11 -1.84
N SER A 229 21.85 3.80 -1.99
CA SER A 229 20.82 3.94 -0.95
C SER A 229 20.27 2.58 -0.52
N TYR A 230 20.02 1.65 -1.47
CA TYR A 230 19.72 0.25 -1.16
C TYR A 230 20.75 -0.37 -0.21
N ALA A 231 22.03 -0.33 -0.57
CA ALA A 231 23.08 -1.01 0.19
C ALA A 231 23.21 -0.45 1.60
N TYR A 232 23.17 0.88 1.74
CA TYR A 232 23.20 1.57 3.02
C TYR A 232 21.98 1.20 3.90
N PHE A 233 20.76 1.38 3.38
CA PHE A 233 19.55 1.14 4.17
C PHE A 233 19.35 -0.33 4.52
N LYS A 234 19.74 -1.26 3.64
CA LYS A 234 19.79 -2.70 3.96
C LYS A 234 20.72 -3.00 5.14
N GLY A 235 21.86 -2.32 5.21
CA GLY A 235 22.78 -2.41 6.34
C GLY A 235 22.12 -1.97 7.65
N ILE A 236 21.58 -0.75 7.69
CA ILE A 236 21.05 -0.16 8.94
C ILE A 236 19.68 -0.74 9.36
N PHE A 237 18.89 -1.29 8.43
CA PHE A 237 17.59 -1.91 8.74
C PHE A 237 17.68 -3.39 9.12
N SER A 238 18.85 -4.04 8.99
CA SER A 238 19.06 -5.44 9.38
C SER A 238 18.75 -5.76 10.86
N GLN A 239 18.65 -4.74 11.71
CA GLN A 239 18.21 -4.84 13.11
C GLN A 239 16.69 -5.05 13.30
N PHE A 240 15.88 -4.84 12.25
CA PHE A 240 14.41 -4.92 12.32
C PHE A 240 13.90 -6.24 11.75
N LYS A 241 13.38 -7.12 12.62
CA LYS A 241 12.95 -8.49 12.28
C LYS A 241 11.76 -8.56 11.30
N ASN A 242 10.95 -7.50 11.20
CA ASN A 242 9.76 -7.42 10.34
C ASN A 242 10.00 -6.63 9.05
N ILE A 243 11.22 -6.15 8.82
CA ILE A 243 11.55 -5.29 7.69
C ILE A 243 12.55 -6.01 6.80
N SER A 244 12.22 -6.10 5.51
CA SER A 244 13.16 -6.55 4.47
C SER A 244 13.44 -5.41 3.50
N VAL A 245 14.66 -5.37 2.97
CA VAL A 245 15.13 -4.31 2.07
C VAL A 245 15.57 -4.92 0.75
N HIS A 246 14.96 -4.44 -0.34
CA HIS A 246 15.08 -4.98 -1.68
C HIS A 246 15.65 -3.93 -2.63
N TYR A 247 16.53 -4.38 -3.53
CA TYR A 247 16.91 -3.59 -4.69
C TYR A 247 15.94 -3.96 -5.80
N THR A 248 15.11 -3.02 -6.22
CA THR A 248 14.08 -3.28 -7.22
C THR A 248 14.20 -2.25 -8.34
N PRO A 249 15.23 -2.39 -9.20
CA PRO A 249 15.44 -1.52 -10.33
C PRO A 249 14.31 -1.71 -11.34
N CYS A 250 13.70 -0.61 -11.78
CA CYS A 250 12.75 -0.64 -12.88
C CYS A 250 13.47 -0.15 -14.14
N ALA A 251 13.71 -1.02 -15.14
CA ALA A 251 14.51 -0.66 -16.31
C ALA A 251 13.95 0.56 -17.08
N ASP A 252 12.63 0.72 -17.16
CA ASP A 252 12.00 1.89 -17.81
C ASP A 252 12.18 3.21 -17.04
N LEU A 253 12.43 3.14 -15.73
CA LEU A 253 12.79 4.30 -14.89
C LEU A 253 14.32 4.51 -14.86
N MET A 254 15.10 3.44 -14.77
CA MET A 254 16.57 3.43 -14.67
C MET A 254 17.29 3.75 -15.98
N ALA A 255 16.75 3.39 -17.14
CA ALA A 255 17.27 3.81 -18.45
C ALA A 255 17.08 5.31 -18.73
N ARG A 256 16.64 6.06 -17.71
CA ARG A 256 16.33 7.48 -17.68
C ARG A 256 16.84 8.11 -16.36
N ILE A 257 17.93 7.59 -15.78
CA ILE A 257 18.72 8.23 -14.71
C ILE A 257 20.17 8.27 -15.19
#